data_AF-A0A143ZTX8-F1
#
_entry.id   AF-A0A143ZTX8-F1
#
_cell.length_a   1.000
_cell.length_b   1.000
_cell.length_c   1.000
_cell.angle_alpha   90.00
_cell.angle_beta   90.00
_cell.angle_gamma   90.00
#
_symmetry.space_group_name_H-M   'P 1'
#
loop_
_entity.id
_entity.type
_entity.pdbx_description
1 polymer ?
#
loop_
_entity_poly.entity_id
_entity_poly.type
_entity_poly.pdbx_seq_one_letter_code
_entity_poly.pdbx_strand_id
1 'polypeptide(L)'
;MVWFYRGGQQEEDRPGKGKPKSAIYSFDYDDEMIYSAFRAQYGIDLQDIEYLHWWQFKALFHGLTEEHEIVKAMGYRAADITTDMSKEQKKHLNEMKELYKLPLSKSEKDKQNAIEEALLSGGDLTQVL
;
A
#
# COMPACT_ATOMS: atom_id res chain seq x y z
N MET A 1 -15.38 -5.64 16.06
CA MET A 1 -15.78 -4.87 14.85
C MET A 1 -15.05 -5.29 13.56
N VAL A 2 -14.08 -6.23 13.59
CA VAL A 2 -13.18 -6.52 12.46
C VAL A 2 -13.71 -7.57 11.47
N TRP A 3 -14.65 -8.44 11.88
CA TRP A 3 -15.14 -9.57 11.08
C TRP A 3 -15.79 -9.17 9.73
N PHE A 4 -16.51 -8.03 9.72
CA PHE A 4 -17.18 -7.49 8.53
C PHE A 4 -16.17 -7.06 7.45
N TYR A 5 -15.11 -6.35 7.86
CA TYR A 5 -14.03 -5.93 6.96
C TYR A 5 -13.20 -7.10 6.43
N ARG A 6 -13.24 -8.26 7.10
CA ARG A 6 -12.59 -9.51 6.67
C ARG A 6 -13.43 -10.37 5.74
N GLY A 7 -14.67 -9.98 5.43
CA GLY A 7 -15.51 -10.79 4.55
C GLY A 7 -16.01 -12.08 5.21
N GLY A 8 -16.28 -12.04 6.52
CA GLY A 8 -16.73 -13.22 7.26
C GLY A 8 -15.60 -14.15 7.73
N GLN A 9 -14.34 -13.89 7.39
CA GLN A 9 -13.21 -14.68 7.88
C GLN A 9 -12.96 -14.38 9.38
N GLN A 10 -12.84 -15.44 10.19
CA GLN A 10 -12.51 -15.35 11.61
C GLN A 10 -11.05 -14.90 11.81
N GLU A 11 -10.76 -14.35 12.99
CA GLU A 11 -9.39 -14.06 13.40
C GLU A 11 -8.60 -15.35 13.58
N GLU A 12 -7.69 -15.65 12.64
CA GLU A 12 -6.57 -16.54 12.95
C GLU A 12 -5.63 -15.79 13.90
N ASP A 13 -5.39 -16.35 15.08
CA ASP A 13 -4.32 -15.94 15.99
C ASP A 13 -2.98 -16.10 15.27
N ARG A 14 -2.52 -15.06 14.58
CA ARG A 14 -1.18 -15.02 13.99
C ARG A 14 -0.23 -14.47 15.05
N PRO A 15 0.68 -15.29 15.61
CA PRO A 15 1.69 -14.79 16.53
C PRO A 15 2.68 -13.95 15.72
N GLY A 16 2.68 -12.63 15.91
CA GLY A 16 3.62 -11.78 15.22
C GLY A 16 3.55 -10.32 15.64
N LYS A 17 4.35 -9.95 16.65
CA LYS A 17 4.81 -8.56 16.84
C LYS A 17 5.79 -8.22 15.70
N GLY A 18 5.30 -8.14 14.46
CA GLY A 18 6.05 -7.58 13.34
C GLY A 18 5.93 -6.06 13.34
N LYS A 19 6.95 -5.35 12.84
CA LYS A 19 6.81 -3.92 12.53
C LYS A 19 5.55 -3.73 11.66
N PRO A 20 4.77 -2.66 11.87
CA PRO A 20 3.64 -2.37 11.00
C PRO A 20 4.15 -2.32 9.56
N LYS A 21 3.67 -3.23 8.70
CA LYS A 21 3.99 -3.18 7.28
C LYS A 21 3.33 -1.92 6.72
N SER A 22 4.07 -1.12 5.96
CA SER A 22 3.52 0.01 5.23
C SER A 22 2.35 -0.46 4.36
N ALA A 23 1.31 0.37 4.23
CA ALA A 23 0.20 0.08 3.36
C ALA A 23 0.70 -0.07 1.92
N ILE A 24 0.31 -1.16 1.24
CA ILE A 24 0.70 -1.44 -0.14
C ILE A 24 -0.30 -0.88 -1.16
N TYR A 25 -1.48 -0.47 -0.69
CA TYR A 25 -2.49 0.24 -1.48
C TYR A 25 -3.26 1.22 -0.59
N SER A 26 -3.90 2.20 -1.21
CA SER A 26 -4.87 3.11 -0.59
C SER A 26 -6.05 3.33 -1.53
N PHE A 27 -7.27 3.08 -1.04
CA PHE A 27 -8.47 3.33 -1.83
C PHE A 27 -8.66 4.82 -2.18
N ASP A 28 -8.04 5.74 -1.44
CA ASP A 28 -8.13 7.18 -1.70
C ASP A 28 -7.11 7.68 -2.74
N TYR A 29 -5.96 7.00 -2.87
CA TYR A 29 -4.87 7.42 -3.77
C TYR A 29 -4.73 6.53 -5.00
N ASP A 30 -5.31 5.33 -4.96
CA ASP A 30 -5.27 4.35 -6.05
C ASP A 30 -6.64 4.23 -6.74
N ASP A 31 -7.59 5.11 -6.45
CA ASP A 31 -8.98 5.05 -6.95
C ASP A 31 -9.06 4.97 -8.49
N GLU A 32 -8.27 5.77 -9.22
CA GLU A 32 -8.22 5.76 -10.68
C GLU A 32 -7.68 4.41 -11.23
N MET A 33 -6.65 3.86 -10.59
CA MET A 33 -6.07 2.57 -10.98
C MET A 33 -7.03 1.41 -10.68
N ILE A 34 -7.76 1.50 -9.56
CA ILE A 34 -8.78 0.52 -9.17
C ILE A 34 -9.97 0.60 -10.14
N TYR A 35 -10.46 1.81 -10.42
CA TYR A 35 -11.54 2.03 -11.37
C TYR A 35 -11.21 1.47 -12.75
N SER A 36 -10.05 1.84 -13.30
CA SER A 36 -9.61 1.37 -14.61
C SER A 36 -9.43 -0.15 -14.66
N ALA A 37 -8.90 -0.77 -13.59
CA ALA A 37 -8.75 -2.21 -13.50
C ALA A 37 -10.10 -2.94 -13.48
N PHE A 38 -11.07 -2.45 -12.70
CA PHE A 38 -12.42 -3.03 -12.67
C PHE A 38 -13.14 -2.91 -14.01
N ARG A 39 -13.02 -1.74 -14.66
CA ARG A 39 -13.59 -1.49 -15.98
C ARG A 39 -12.97 -2.39 -17.04
N ALA A 40 -11.65 -2.58 -17.02
CA ALA A 40 -10.91 -3.38 -17.99
C ALA A 40 -11.10 -4.88 -17.80
N GLN A 41 -10.96 -5.40 -16.57
CA GLN A 41 -10.97 -6.85 -16.33
C GLN A 41 -12.39 -7.43 -16.24
N TYR A 42 -13.30 -6.69 -15.63
CA TYR A 42 -14.65 -7.19 -15.31
C TYR A 42 -15.76 -6.50 -16.10
N GLY A 43 -15.45 -5.43 -16.83
CA GLY A 43 -16.47 -4.61 -17.49
C GLY A 43 -17.38 -3.86 -16.51
N ILE A 44 -16.99 -3.74 -15.24
CA ILE A 44 -17.78 -3.11 -14.18
C ILE A 44 -17.45 -1.62 -14.14
N ASP A 45 -18.47 -0.78 -14.24
CA ASP A 45 -18.35 0.64 -13.94
C ASP A 45 -18.59 0.89 -12.45
N LEU A 46 -17.55 1.19 -11.68
CA LEU A 46 -17.71 1.45 -10.26
C LEU A 46 -18.40 2.79 -9.96
N GLN A 47 -18.53 3.69 -10.93
CA GLN A 47 -19.18 4.99 -10.75
C GLN A 47 -20.67 4.97 -11.08
N ASP A 48 -21.12 4.03 -11.91
CA ASP A 48 -22.51 3.95 -12.40
C ASP A 48 -23.30 2.77 -11.79
N ILE A 49 -22.63 1.81 -11.14
CA ILE A 49 -23.31 0.68 -10.52
C ILE A 49 -24.14 1.09 -9.31
N GLU A 50 -25.41 0.69 -9.28
CA GLU A 50 -26.32 0.99 -8.15
C GLU A 50 -25.87 0.29 -6.85
N TYR A 51 -25.38 -0.95 -6.98
CA TYR A 51 -24.97 -1.74 -5.83
C TYR A 51 -23.91 -2.78 -6.20
N LEU A 52 -22.80 -2.77 -5.44
CA LEU A 52 -21.82 -3.84 -5.42
C LEU A 52 -21.55 -4.21 -3.96
N HIS A 53 -21.89 -5.44 -3.56
CA HIS A 53 -21.66 -5.85 -2.18
C HIS A 53 -20.17 -5.78 -1.87
N TRP A 54 -19.79 -5.25 -0.70
CA TRP A 54 -18.40 -5.06 -0.32
C TRP A 54 -17.53 -6.32 -0.48
N TRP A 55 -18.08 -7.49 -0.16
CA TRP A 55 -17.38 -8.77 -0.33
C TRP A 55 -17.14 -9.15 -1.80
N GLN A 56 -18.06 -8.79 -2.70
CA GLN A 56 -17.86 -8.96 -4.14
C GLN A 56 -16.77 -8.03 -4.63
N PHE A 57 -16.81 -6.75 -4.24
CA PHE A 57 -15.74 -5.81 -4.54
C PHE A 57 -14.38 -6.35 -4.10
N LYS A 58 -14.24 -6.82 -2.85
CA LYS A 58 -12.97 -7.36 -2.37
C LYS A 58 -12.54 -8.61 -3.13
N ALA A 59 -13.45 -9.54 -3.42
CA ALA A 59 -13.12 -10.73 -4.19
C ALA A 59 -12.61 -10.38 -5.59
N LEU A 60 -13.24 -9.41 -6.25
CA LEU A 60 -12.82 -8.88 -7.54
C LEU A 60 -11.48 -8.14 -7.44
N PHE A 61 -11.28 -7.29 -6.45
CA PHE A 61 -10.03 -6.58 -6.23
C PHE A 61 -8.84 -7.54 -6.00
N HIS A 62 -9.04 -8.60 -5.20
CA HIS A 62 -8.05 -9.64 -5.01
C HIS A 62 -7.82 -10.53 -6.25
N GLY A 63 -8.79 -10.58 -7.17
CA GLY A 63 -8.71 -11.32 -8.42
C GLY A 63 -8.11 -10.53 -9.58
N LEU A 64 -7.65 -9.29 -9.37
CA LEU A 64 -6.96 -8.51 -10.40
C LEU A 64 -5.63 -9.17 -10.79
N THR A 65 -5.39 -9.26 -12.09
CA THR A 65 -4.17 -9.82 -12.67
C THR A 65 -3.03 -8.80 -12.69
N GLU A 66 -1.79 -9.28 -12.84
CA GLU A 66 -0.56 -8.46 -12.87
C GLU A 66 -0.48 -7.48 -14.05
N GLU A 67 -1.38 -7.60 -15.03
CA GLU A 67 -1.47 -6.70 -16.17
C GLU A 67 -1.92 -5.28 -15.74
N HIS A 68 -2.68 -5.19 -14.65
CA HIS A 68 -3.26 -3.94 -14.16
C HIS A 68 -2.28 -3.13 -13.31
N GLU A 69 -2.36 -1.81 -13.48
CA GLU A 69 -1.43 -0.87 -12.85
C GLU A 69 -1.44 -0.93 -11.33
N ILE A 70 -2.62 -1.09 -10.71
CA ILE A 70 -2.73 -1.22 -9.26
C ILE A 70 -1.97 -2.45 -8.73
N VAL A 71 -1.97 -3.56 -9.47
CA VAL A 71 -1.26 -4.78 -9.06
C VAL A 71 0.25 -4.58 -9.16
N LYS A 72 0.73 -3.90 -10.21
CA LYS A 72 2.14 -3.50 -10.34
C LYS A 72 2.57 -2.55 -9.23
N ALA A 73 1.76 -1.52 -8.94
CA ALA A 73 2.02 -0.55 -7.88
C ALA A 73 2.13 -1.25 -6.51
N MET A 74 1.19 -2.13 -6.17
CA MET A 74 1.25 -2.95 -4.96
C MET A 74 2.52 -3.82 -4.93
N GLY A 75 2.89 -4.44 -6.05
CA GLY A 75 4.11 -5.23 -6.20
C GLY A 75 5.37 -4.41 -5.90
N TYR A 76 5.54 -3.25 -6.53
CA TYR A 76 6.70 -2.38 -6.30
C TYR A 76 6.75 -1.84 -4.87
N ARG A 77 5.60 -1.45 -4.29
CA ARG A 77 5.53 -1.00 -2.89
C ARG A 77 5.96 -2.12 -1.93
N ALA A 78 5.52 -3.35 -2.17
CA ALA A 78 5.80 -4.52 -1.34
C ALA A 78 7.20 -5.14 -1.54
N ALA A 79 7.83 -4.92 -2.69
CA ALA A 79 9.11 -5.54 -3.03
C ALA A 79 10.25 -5.10 -2.08
N ASP A 80 11.09 -6.03 -1.65
CA ASP A 80 12.27 -5.72 -0.87
C ASP A 80 13.49 -5.51 -1.78
N ILE A 81 14.34 -4.53 -1.45
CA ILE A 81 15.63 -4.33 -2.13
C ILE A 81 16.68 -5.12 -1.37
N THR A 82 17.23 -6.15 -2.02
CA THR A 82 18.17 -7.09 -1.39
C THR A 82 19.60 -6.85 -1.89
N THR A 83 20.59 -7.39 -1.17
CA THR A 83 22.02 -7.16 -1.47
C THR A 83 22.48 -7.84 -2.75
N ASP A 84 21.85 -8.96 -3.12
CA ASP A 84 22.11 -9.79 -4.30
C ASP A 84 21.62 -9.17 -5.62
N MET A 85 20.77 -8.15 -5.59
CA MET A 85 20.35 -7.45 -6.80
C MET A 85 21.50 -6.63 -7.42
N SER A 86 21.56 -6.61 -8.75
CA SER A 86 22.47 -5.73 -9.51
C SER A 86 22.18 -4.25 -9.24
N LYS A 87 23.14 -3.38 -9.57
CA LYS A 87 23.00 -1.93 -9.39
C LYS A 87 21.82 -1.39 -10.21
N GLU A 88 21.63 -1.91 -11.41
CA GLU A 88 20.58 -1.54 -12.34
C GLU A 88 19.19 -1.97 -11.82
N GLN A 89 19.07 -3.19 -11.31
CA GLN A 89 17.83 -3.67 -10.68
C GLN A 89 17.46 -2.84 -9.45
N LYS A 90 18.43 -2.54 -8.58
CA LYS A 90 18.22 -1.68 -7.41
C LYS A 90 17.76 -0.29 -7.84
N LYS A 91 18.39 0.29 -8.86
CA LYS A 91 18.02 1.61 -9.37
C LYS A 91 16.59 1.61 -9.90
N HIS A 92 16.25 0.66 -10.78
CA HIS A 92 14.91 0.56 -11.35
C HIS A 92 13.85 0.37 -10.26
N LEU A 93 14.08 -0.52 -9.30
CA LEU A 93 13.12 -0.78 -8.22
C LEU A 93 12.94 0.45 -7.32
N ASN A 94 13.99 1.21 -7.04
CA ASN A 94 13.88 2.49 -6.31
C ASN A 94 13.06 3.52 -7.09
N GLU A 95 13.29 3.65 -8.40
CA GLU A 95 12.52 4.57 -9.25
C GLU A 95 11.04 4.23 -9.25
N MET A 96 10.68 2.93 -9.38
CA MET A 96 9.29 2.50 -9.34
C MET A 96 8.67 2.68 -7.94
N LYS A 97 9.43 2.41 -6.87
CA LYS A 97 8.95 2.66 -5.51
C LYS A 97 8.64 4.12 -5.25
N GLU A 98 9.47 5.04 -5.75
CA GLU A 98 9.21 6.48 -5.63
C GLU A 98 8.04 6.92 -6.52
N LEU A 99 7.93 6.38 -7.74
CA LEU A 99 6.83 6.67 -8.66
C LEU A 99 5.46 6.31 -8.06
N TYR A 100 5.34 5.14 -7.43
CA TYR A 100 4.07 4.68 -6.85
C TYR A 100 3.93 5.00 -5.36
N LYS A 101 4.80 5.82 -4.79
CA LYS A 101 4.81 6.07 -3.34
C LYS A 101 3.51 6.69 -2.85
N LEU A 102 2.92 6.07 -1.83
CA LEU A 102 1.77 6.65 -1.14
C LEU A 102 2.24 7.78 -0.22
N PRO A 103 1.44 8.86 -0.05
CA PRO A 103 1.73 9.88 0.94
C PRO A 103 1.83 9.30 2.35
N LEU A 104 2.75 9.83 3.14
CA LEU A 104 2.90 9.43 4.54
C LEU A 104 1.63 9.75 5.33
N SER A 105 1.27 8.87 6.24
CA SER A 105 0.21 9.18 7.21
C SER A 105 0.62 10.37 8.05
N LYS A 106 -0.37 11.06 8.64
CA LYS A 106 -0.11 12.21 9.52
C LYS A 106 0.89 11.86 10.64
N SER A 107 0.73 10.70 11.27
CA SER A 107 1.63 10.25 12.34
C SER A 107 3.06 9.99 11.85
N GLU A 108 3.23 9.41 10.67
CA GLU A 108 4.56 9.20 10.08
C GLU A 108 5.21 10.53 9.71
N LYS A 109 4.43 11.47 9.18
CA LYS A 109 4.90 12.82 8.86
C LYS A 109 5.32 13.58 10.12
N ASP A 110 4.55 13.49 11.20
CA ASP A 110 4.89 14.13 12.48
C ASP A 110 6.19 13.54 13.07
N LYS A 111 6.37 12.22 13.00
CA LYS A 111 7.63 11.56 13.40
C LYS A 111 8.80 12.00 12.53
N GLN A 112 8.61 12.08 11.21
CA GLN A 112 9.64 12.53 10.30
C GLN A 112 10.07 13.97 10.61
N ASN A 113 9.10 14.87 10.81
CA ASN A 113 9.38 16.26 11.18
C ASN A 113 10.17 16.35 12.50
N ALA A 114 9.80 15.54 13.50
CA ALA A 114 10.52 15.50 14.78
C ALA A 114 11.97 15.00 14.63
N ILE A 115 12.21 14.01 13.76
CA ILE A 115 13.56 13.54 13.44
C ILE A 115 14.36 14.63 12.72
N GLU A 116 13.77 15.29 11.72
CA GLU A 116 14.41 16.38 10.97
C GLU A 116 14.77 17.55 11.89
N GLU A 117 13.88 17.95 12.80
CA GLU A 117 14.13 18.99 13.80
C GLU A 117 15.26 18.60 14.77
N ALA A 118 15.29 17.35 15.25
CA ALA A 118 16.36 16.84 16.11
C ALA A 118 17.72 16.80 15.38
N LEU A 119 17.74 16.46 14.09
CA LEU A 119 18.95 16.47 13.27
C LEU A 119 19.46 17.90 13.03
N LEU A 120 18.56 18.86 12.79
CA LEU A 120 18.91 20.27 12.56
C LEU A 120 19.37 20.99 13.84
N SER A 121 18.90 20.57 15.02
CA SER A 121 19.21 21.19 16.30
C SER A 121 20.45 20.63 17.02
N GLY A 122 21.18 19.69 16.41
CA GLY A 122 22.46 19.19 16.95
C GLY A 122 22.44 17.76 17.49
N GLY A 123 21.43 16.95 17.14
CA GLY A 123 21.58 15.49 17.04
C GLY A 123 21.15 14.64 18.23
N ASP A 124 20.41 15.17 19.21
CA ASP A 124 19.83 14.30 20.24
C ASP A 124 18.53 13.65 19.76
N LEU A 125 18.65 12.41 19.26
CA LEU A 125 17.54 11.59 18.77
C LEU A 125 16.93 10.69 19.86
N THR A 126 17.42 10.75 21.11
CA THR A 126 16.98 9.84 22.19
C THR A 126 15.52 10.03 22.62
N GLN A 127 14.94 11.18 22.29
CA GLN A 127 13.53 11.50 22.59
C GLN A 127 12.57 11.05 21.46
N VAL A 128 13.08 10.63 20.30
CA VAL A 128 12.29 10.41 19.06
C VAL A 128 12.28 8.95 18.59
N LEU A 129 13.33 8.18 18.89
CA LEU A 129 13.50 6.76 18.53
C LEU A 129 13.17 5.81 19.69
#